data_AF-A0A2H9RJN3-F1
#
_entry.id   AF-A0A2H9RJN3-F1
#
_cell.length_a   1.000
_cell.length_b   1.000
_cell.length_c   1.000
_cell.angle_alpha   90.00
_cell.angle_beta   90.00
_cell.angle_gamma   90.00
#
_symmetry.space_group_name_H-M   'P 1'
#
loop_
_entity.id
_entity.type
_entity.pdbx_description
1 polymer ?
#
loop_
_entity_poly.entity_id
_entity_poly.type
_entity_poly.pdbx_seq_one_letter_code
_entity_poly.pdbx_strand_id
1 'polypeptide(L)'
;HLTEKLIPYINRPGKIINISSSAGSLNRKSNVYYPDYKISKAALNMYTKTLARRLESKNILVASINPGWVKTDMGGQNADLTPEEAANNIYRRIITLKETGLFWFKQDKFPW
;
A
#
# COMPACT_ATOMS: atom_id res chain seq x y z
N HIS A 1 5.00 -11.70 -9.19
CA HIS A 1 4.87 -13.18 -9.35
C HIS A 1 4.29 -13.87 -8.12
N LEU A 2 4.67 -13.51 -6.89
CA LEU A 2 4.09 -14.10 -5.65
C LEU A 2 2.57 -13.93 -5.55
N THR A 3 2.07 -12.68 -5.56
CA THR A 3 0.64 -12.38 -5.40
C THR A 3 -0.21 -13.16 -6.40
N GLU A 4 0.20 -13.17 -7.67
CA GLU A 4 -0.49 -13.89 -8.75
C GLU A 4 -0.70 -15.38 -8.44
N LYS A 5 0.34 -16.05 -7.95
CA LYS A 5 0.28 -17.46 -7.58
C LYS A 5 -0.60 -17.75 -6.38
N LEU A 6 -0.81 -16.76 -5.50
CA LEU A 6 -1.62 -16.90 -4.29
C LEU A 6 -3.11 -16.59 -4.50
N ILE A 7 -3.47 -15.87 -5.57
CA ILE A 7 -4.87 -15.49 -5.85
C ILE A 7 -5.86 -16.66 -5.78
N PRO A 8 -5.58 -17.87 -6.31
CA PRO A 8 -6.51 -19.00 -6.23
C PRO A 8 -6.83 -19.45 -4.80
N TYR A 9 -5.94 -19.17 -3.84
CA TYR A 9 -6.04 -19.62 -2.44
C TYR A 9 -6.60 -18.55 -1.49
N ILE A 10 -6.96 -17.37 -2.00
CA ILE A 10 -7.54 -16.30 -1.18
C ILE A 10 -9.02 -16.58 -0.94
N ASN A 11 -9.41 -16.66 0.34
CA ASN A 11 -10.80 -16.77 0.78
C ASN A 11 -11.64 -15.59 0.26
N ARG A 12 -12.94 -15.83 0.07
CA ARG A 12 -13.89 -14.81 -0.43
C ARG A 12 -14.98 -14.55 0.62
N PRO A 13 -15.23 -13.29 1.03
CA PRO A 13 -14.51 -12.07 0.63
C PRO A 13 -13.04 -12.06 1.08
N GLY A 14 -12.16 -11.51 0.25
CA GLY A 14 -10.71 -11.49 0.46
C GLY A 14 -10.11 -10.08 0.37
N LYS A 15 -8.87 -9.92 0.86
CA LYS A 15 -8.14 -8.65 0.80
C LYS A 15 -6.67 -8.91 0.40
N ILE A 16 -6.16 -8.12 -0.55
CA ILE A 16 -4.74 -8.06 -0.91
C ILE A 16 -4.24 -6.66 -0.59
N ILE A 17 -3.17 -6.57 0.21
CA ILE A 17 -2.65 -5.29 0.70
C ILE A 17 -1.19 -5.18 0.30
N ASN A 18 -0.89 -4.15 -0.50
CA ASN A 18 0.46 -3.82 -0.92
C ASN A 18 1.01 -2.70 -0.04
N ILE A 19 2.13 -2.94 0.65
CA ILE A 19 2.82 -1.90 1.43
C ILE A 19 3.62 -1.01 0.48
N SER A 20 3.03 0.14 0.14
CA SER A 20 3.59 1.14 -0.76
C SER A 20 4.26 2.28 0.03
N SER A 21 4.46 3.43 -0.59
CA SER A 21 5.01 4.63 0.04
C SER A 21 4.50 5.86 -0.67
N SER A 22 4.35 6.97 0.07
CA SER A 22 4.07 8.28 -0.50
C SER A 22 5.16 8.74 -1.49
N ALA A 23 6.36 8.16 -1.44
CA ALA A 23 7.44 8.41 -2.40
C ALA A 23 7.09 7.94 -3.83
N GLY A 24 6.22 6.94 -3.96
CA GLY A 24 5.69 6.48 -5.25
C GLY A 24 4.46 7.26 -5.73
N SER A 25 4.09 8.35 -5.05
CA SER A 25 2.97 9.20 -5.45
C SER A 25 3.38 10.14 -6.59
N LEU A 26 2.67 10.09 -7.72
CA LEU A 26 2.88 10.97 -8.87
C LEU A 26 2.17 12.32 -8.71
N ASN A 27 1.15 12.40 -7.86
CA ASN A 27 0.34 13.59 -7.61
C ASN A 27 0.83 14.43 -6.42
N ARG A 28 2.03 14.16 -5.89
CA ARG A 28 2.65 14.95 -4.83
C ARG A 28 4.02 15.48 -5.25
N LYS A 29 4.39 16.62 -4.68
CA LYS A 29 5.77 17.10 -4.74
C LYS A 29 6.68 16.07 -4.06
N SER A 30 7.68 15.61 -4.79
CA SER A 30 8.68 14.66 -4.33
C SER A 30 10.04 15.34 -4.35
N ASN A 31 10.93 14.98 -3.41
CA ASN A 31 12.33 15.38 -3.49
C ASN A 31 13.06 14.63 -4.63
N VAL A 32 14.36 14.85 -4.83
CA VAL A 32 15.13 14.19 -5.92
C VAL A 32 15.80 12.87 -5.49
N TYR A 33 15.73 12.50 -4.22
CA TYR A 33 16.46 11.35 -3.68
C TYR A 33 15.80 10.01 -3.98
N TYR A 34 16.58 8.93 -4.02
CA TYR A 34 16.11 7.55 -4.14
C TYR A 34 15.14 7.29 -5.33
N PRO A 35 15.51 7.65 -6.57
CA PRO A 35 14.63 7.50 -7.74
C PRO A 35 14.17 6.04 -7.94
N ASP A 36 15.05 5.06 -7.75
CA ASP A 36 14.72 3.65 -7.96
C ASP A 36 13.66 3.15 -6.98
N TYR A 37 13.77 3.57 -5.71
CA TYR A 37 12.76 3.29 -4.69
C TYR A 37 11.41 3.89 -5.09
N LYS A 38 11.39 5.15 -5.53
CA LYS A 38 10.18 5.84 -5.99
C LYS A 38 9.53 5.14 -7.17
N ILE A 39 10.32 4.79 -8.18
CA ILE A 39 9.87 4.06 -9.37
C ILE A 39 9.26 2.72 -8.95
N SER A 40 9.92 1.97 -8.07
CA SER A 40 9.39 0.68 -7.60
C SER A 40 8.04 0.83 -6.89
N LYS A 41 7.85 1.89 -6.09
CA LYS A 41 6.61 2.15 -5.35
C LYS A 41 5.51 2.70 -6.27
N ALA A 42 5.86 3.49 -7.28
CA ALA A 42 4.94 3.92 -8.34
C ALA A 42 4.46 2.73 -9.20
N ALA A 43 5.36 1.80 -9.54
CA ALA A 43 5.01 0.57 -10.24
C ALA A 43 4.09 -0.32 -9.40
N LEU A 44 4.36 -0.45 -8.09
CA LEU A 44 3.49 -1.17 -7.15
C LEU A 44 2.10 -0.53 -7.05
N ASN A 45 2.04 0.81 -7.06
CA ASN A 45 0.79 1.56 -7.10
C ASN A 45 -0.03 1.26 -8.37
N MET A 46 0.62 1.25 -9.54
CA MET A 46 -0.03 0.85 -10.79
C MET A 46 -0.54 -0.60 -10.72
N TYR A 47 0.31 -1.51 -10.22
CA TYR A 47 -0.07 -2.92 -10.06
C TYR A 47 -1.30 -3.08 -9.15
N THR A 48 -1.39 -2.33 -8.04
CA THR A 48 -2.58 -2.29 -7.17
C THR A 48 -3.84 -1.90 -7.96
N LYS A 49 -3.79 -0.83 -8.78
CA LYS A 49 -4.96 -0.38 -9.56
C LYS A 49 -5.39 -1.42 -10.60
N THR A 50 -4.44 -1.97 -11.34
CA THR A 50 -4.70 -3.02 -12.33
C THR A 50 -5.30 -4.27 -11.68
N LEU A 51 -4.71 -4.71 -10.57
CA LEU A 51 -5.15 -5.91 -9.87
C LEU A 51 -6.54 -5.73 -9.23
N ALA A 52 -6.82 -4.56 -8.65
CA ALA A 52 -8.13 -4.22 -8.11
C ALA A 52 -9.24 -4.39 -9.16
N ARG A 53 -9.04 -3.82 -10.36
CA ARG A 53 -10.01 -3.94 -11.46
C ARG A 53 -10.16 -5.39 -11.94
N ARG A 54 -9.06 -6.16 -11.99
CA ARG A 54 -9.09 -7.56 -12.43
C ARG A 54 -9.80 -8.48 -11.44
N LEU A 55 -9.76 -8.17 -10.15
CA LEU A 55 -10.32 -9.01 -9.08
C LEU A 55 -11.67 -8.53 -8.55
N GLU A 56 -12.23 -7.46 -9.10
CA GLU A 56 -13.52 -6.88 -8.70
C GLU A 56 -14.65 -7.92 -8.69
N SER A 57 -14.78 -8.71 -9.76
CA SER A 57 -15.79 -9.77 -9.87
C SER A 57 -15.53 -10.99 -8.96
N LYS A 58 -14.36 -11.08 -8.32
CA LYS A 58 -13.97 -12.20 -7.45
C LYS A 58 -14.17 -11.89 -5.96
N ASN A 59 -14.76 -10.75 -5.62
CA ASN A 59 -14.96 -10.30 -4.24
C ASN A 59 -13.64 -10.23 -3.43
N ILE A 60 -12.58 -9.76 -4.07
CA ILE A 60 -11.26 -9.53 -3.45
C ILE A 60 -10.94 -8.04 -3.55
N LEU A 61 -10.85 -7.37 -2.41
CA LEU A 61 -10.42 -5.97 -2.35
C LEU A 61 -8.90 -5.91 -2.45
N VAL A 62 -8.38 -4.94 -3.22
CA VAL A 62 -6.94 -4.73 -3.38
C VAL A 62 -6.63 -3.27 -3.05
N ALA A 63 -5.64 -3.03 -2.19
CA ALA A 63 -5.28 -1.66 -1.80
C ALA A 63 -3.77 -1.50 -1.60
N SER A 64 -3.30 -0.28 -1.81
CA SER A 64 -1.95 0.16 -1.40
C SER A 64 -2.06 0.90 -0.07
N ILE A 65 -1.10 0.69 0.83
CA ILE A 65 -1.01 1.43 2.09
C ILE A 65 0.40 1.99 2.25
N ASN A 66 0.48 3.29 2.51
CA ASN A 66 1.69 3.95 2.97
C ASN A 66 1.81 3.74 4.49
N PRO A 67 2.86 3.09 5.00
CA PRO A 67 3.04 2.87 6.43
C PRO A 67 3.41 4.16 7.19
N GLY A 68 3.78 5.23 6.47
CA GLY A 68 4.43 6.41 7.04
C GLY A 68 5.95 6.26 7.11
N TRP A 69 6.61 7.21 7.76
CA TRP A 69 8.04 7.12 8.02
C TRP A 69 8.26 6.43 9.36
N VAL A 70 8.77 5.19 9.33
CA VAL A 70 8.78 4.28 10.48
C VAL A 70 10.21 4.00 10.97
N LYS A 71 10.42 4.06 12.29
CA LYS A 71 11.68 3.78 13.00
C LYS A 71 12.09 2.32 12.81
N THR A 72 12.81 2.08 11.73
CA THR A 72 13.31 0.79 11.25
C THR A 72 14.69 1.03 10.63
N ASP A 73 15.41 -0.03 10.28
CA ASP A 73 16.70 0.11 9.59
C ASP A 73 16.58 0.94 8.29
N MET A 74 15.46 0.80 7.56
CA MET A 74 15.18 1.57 6.34
C MET A 74 14.77 3.01 6.61
N GLY A 75 14.03 3.27 7.69
CA GLY A 75 13.55 4.62 8.02
C GLY A 75 14.55 5.47 8.81
N GLY A 76 15.46 4.84 9.53
CA GLY A 76 16.40 5.51 10.44
C GLY A 76 15.74 5.98 11.74
N GLN A 77 16.57 6.49 12.64
CA GLN A 77 16.15 6.91 13.99
C GLN A 77 15.28 8.16 14.00
N ASN A 78 15.40 9.00 12.96
CA ASN A 78 14.66 10.26 12.79
C ASN A 78 13.22 10.08 12.29
N ALA A 79 12.80 8.84 12.03
CA ALA A 79 11.44 8.57 11.58
C ALA A 79 10.39 8.88 12.65
N ASP A 80 9.21 9.33 12.23
CA ASP A 80 8.19 9.87 13.15
C ASP A 80 7.34 8.79 13.84
N LEU A 81 7.23 7.60 13.26
CA LEU A 81 6.39 6.51 13.78
C LEU A 81 7.21 5.34 14.30
N THR A 82 6.75 4.71 15.36
CA THR A 82 7.22 3.39 15.78
C THR A 82 6.65 2.28 14.88
N PRO A 83 7.31 1.10 14.81
CA PRO A 83 6.76 -0.06 14.10
C PRO A 83 5.36 -0.47 14.59
N GLU A 84 5.12 -0.37 15.90
CA GLU A 84 3.82 -0.69 16.51
C GLU A 84 2.72 0.28 16.05
N GLU A 85 2.98 1.59 16.04
CA GLU A 85 2.03 2.58 15.53
C GLU A 85 1.72 2.37 14.04
N ALA A 86 2.73 2.09 13.23
CA ALA A 86 2.54 1.80 11.81
C ALA A 86 1.71 0.52 11.60
N ALA A 87 2.02 -0.56 12.33
CA ALA A 87 1.28 -1.81 12.26
C ALA A 87 -0.19 -1.63 12.69
N ASN A 88 -0.44 -0.88 13.76
CA ASN A 88 -1.79 -0.56 14.24
C ASN A 88 -2.59 0.25 13.20
N ASN A 89 -1.95 1.23 12.54
CA ASN A 89 -2.60 2.00 11.48
C ASN A 89 -2.95 1.13 10.26
N ILE A 90 -2.03 0.27 9.84
CA ILE A 90 -2.25 -0.68 8.75
C ILE A 90 -3.38 -1.64 9.12
N TYR A 91 -3.33 -2.26 10.29
CA TYR A 91 -4.36 -3.20 10.76
C TYR A 91 -5.75 -2.54 10.79
N ARG A 92 -5.86 -1.36 11.39
CA ARG A 92 -7.11 -0.57 11.40
C ARG A 92 -7.62 -0.31 9.99
N ARG A 93 -6.73 0.03 9.06
CA ARG A 93 -7.12 0.25 7.66
C ARG A 93 -7.63 -1.03 7.01
N ILE A 94 -6.98 -2.17 7.25
CA ILE A 94 -7.37 -3.48 6.70
C ILE A 94 -8.76 -3.87 7.19
N ILE A 95 -9.02 -3.81 8.51
CA ILE A 95 -10.31 -4.24 9.07
C ILE A 95 -11.47 -3.33 8.62
N THR A 96 -11.22 -2.05 8.38
CA THR A 96 -12.22 -1.08 7.94
C THR A 96 -12.30 -0.91 6.41
N LEU A 97 -11.46 -1.61 5.63
CA LEU A 97 -11.40 -1.46 4.18
C LEU A 97 -12.70 -1.95 3.51
N LYS A 98 -13.34 -1.07 2.75
CA LYS A 98 -14.56 -1.35 1.96
C LYS A 98 -14.41 -1.06 0.46
N GLU A 99 -13.42 -0.24 0.09
CA GLU A 99 -13.18 0.20 -1.28
C GLU A 99 -11.91 -0.45 -1.83
N THR A 100 -11.94 -0.86 -3.10
CA THR A 100 -10.80 -1.47 -3.82
C THR A 100 -10.11 -0.44 -4.70
N GLY A 101 -8.85 -0.69 -5.08
CA GLY A 101 -8.12 0.12 -6.05
C GLY A 101 -7.78 1.52 -5.56
N LEU A 102 -7.59 1.69 -4.24
CA LEU A 102 -7.23 2.96 -3.60
C LEU A 102 -5.88 2.87 -2.89
N PHE A 103 -5.27 4.04 -2.70
CA PHE A 103 -4.05 4.23 -1.93
C PHE A 103 -4.39 4.95 -0.63
N TRP A 104 -3.84 4.49 0.49
CA TRP A 104 -4.19 4.98 1.82
C TRP A 104 -2.96 5.39 2.61
N PHE A 105 -3.13 6.39 3.47
CA PHE A 105 -2.22 6.69 4.56
C PHE A 105 -3.04 6.83 5.84
N LYS A 106 -2.73 6.01 6.85
CA LYS A 106 -3.58 5.86 8.04
C LYS A 106 -5.01 5.50 7.60
N GLN A 107 -5.99 6.36 7.85
CA GLN A 107 -7.39 6.13 7.49
C GLN A 107 -7.85 6.97 6.28
N ASP A 108 -6.99 7.85 5.79
CA ASP A 108 -7.32 8.80 4.73
C ASP A 108 -6.91 8.29 3.35
N LYS A 109 -7.71 8.66 2.34
CA LYS A 109 -7.36 8.43 0.93
C LYS A 109 -6.13 9.25 0.60
N PHE A 110 -5.15 8.60 -0.01
CA PHE A 110 -3.90 9.22 -0.42
C PHE A 110 -3.87 9.38 -1.93
N PRO A 111 -3.36 10.50 -2.47
CA PRO A 111 -3.21 10.68 -3.91
C PRO A 111 -2.22 9.67 -4.49
N TRP A 112 -2.48 9.25 -5.72
CA TRP A 112 -1.62 8.31 -6.46
C TRP A 112 -0.25 8.88 -6.80
#